data_AF-A0A101P0U6-F1
#
_entry.id   AF-A0A101P0U6-F1
#
_cell.length_a   1.000
_cell.length_b   1.000
_cell.length_c   1.000
_cell.angle_alpha   90.00
_cell.angle_beta   90.00
_cell.angle_gamma   90.00
#
_symmetry.space_group_name_H-M   'P 1'
#
loop_
_entity.id
_entity.type
_entity.pdbx_description
1 polymer ?
#
loop_
_entity_poly.entity_id
_entity_poly.type
_entity_poly.pdbx_seq_one_letter_code
_entity_poly.pdbx_strand_id
1 'polypeptide(L)'
;MTAVDTAVRVLLWSTAADGGADTRPAPPEGELTDPQHLAVPPPDVVTAVVRLAARSAARLRLDALVSGERRPVGAGALLLAAAVGGRAQPHPAAETVRAVPTARSLWDVLAYHAVVAPALPHIGDPVLAGRLRAASPLTALLDRPDTVGEAAAELLLEDVLLTHPQGRRLITTVYCEAPASPAQALWRGRLLDQLRMSERELVIDVYEAALLRHTEAHLSLIRRARVGLTVPPDLATARPVAYWWAALARLERSHRRRLRARSGIGTDYLAGVRLYRQVEQLEASGGSPA
;
A
#
# COMPACT_ATOMS: atom_id res chain seq x y z
N MET A 1 11.04 -31.35 2.88
CA MET A 1 11.36 -29.97 2.46
C MET A 1 11.14 -29.11 3.69
N THR A 2 12.16 -28.39 4.15
CA THR A 2 12.10 -27.65 5.42
C THR A 2 11.47 -26.26 5.25
N ALA A 3 11.17 -25.58 6.36
CA ALA A 3 10.70 -24.20 6.33
C ALA A 3 11.73 -23.25 5.68
N VAL A 4 13.02 -23.51 5.86
CA VAL A 4 14.10 -22.74 5.21
C VAL A 4 14.07 -22.97 3.69
N ASP A 5 13.93 -24.20 3.22
CA ASP A 5 13.83 -24.51 1.79
C ASP A 5 12.63 -23.80 1.15
N THR A 6 11.48 -23.84 1.83
CA THR A 6 10.26 -23.13 1.44
C THR A 6 10.51 -21.63 1.32
N ALA A 7 11.14 -21.04 2.34
CA ALA A 7 11.44 -19.60 2.36
C ALA A 7 12.41 -19.18 1.25
N VAL A 8 13.46 -19.96 1.01
CA VAL A 8 14.44 -19.70 -0.06
C VAL A 8 13.78 -19.76 -1.44
N ARG A 9 12.90 -20.74 -1.69
CA ARG A 9 12.15 -20.82 -2.96
C ARG A 9 11.26 -19.59 -3.16
N VAL A 10 10.60 -19.11 -2.11
CA VAL A 10 9.79 -17.89 -2.16
C VAL A 10 10.67 -16.65 -2.38
N LEU A 11 11.81 -16.53 -1.71
CA LEU A 11 12.75 -15.42 -1.93
C LEU A 11 13.22 -15.37 -3.39
N LEU A 12 13.60 -16.51 -3.96
CA LEU A 12 14.00 -16.60 -5.38
C LEU A 12 12.84 -16.21 -6.31
N TRP A 13 11.62 -16.68 -6.03
CA TRP A 13 10.42 -16.26 -6.76
C TRP A 13 10.17 -14.75 -6.65
N SER A 14 10.38 -14.13 -5.48
CA SER A 14 10.26 -12.68 -5.29
C SER A 14 11.31 -11.90 -6.07
N THR A 15 12.48 -12.49 -6.33
CA THR A 15 13.51 -11.86 -7.16
C THR A 15 13.19 -11.88 -8.65
N ALA A 16 12.42 -12.86 -9.13
CA ALA A 16 12.09 -13.01 -10.54
C ALA A 16 11.26 -11.81 -11.03
N ALA A 17 11.91 -10.95 -11.81
CA ALA A 17 11.30 -9.97 -12.72
C ALA A 17 10.79 -10.77 -13.94
N ASP A 18 9.71 -10.52 -14.65
CA ASP A 18 8.86 -9.34 -14.84
C ASP A 18 7.46 -9.84 -15.24
N GLY A 19 6.46 -9.08 -14.80
CA GLY A 19 5.05 -9.30 -15.08
C GLY A 19 4.27 -8.40 -14.14
N GLY A 20 3.22 -7.74 -14.64
CA GLY A 20 2.24 -7.09 -13.74
C GLY A 20 1.75 -8.10 -12.70
N ALA A 21 1.26 -7.63 -11.55
CA ALA A 21 0.79 -8.50 -10.46
C ALA A 21 -0.15 -9.62 -10.96
N ASP A 22 -0.92 -9.36 -12.01
CA ASP A 22 -1.88 -10.29 -12.63
C ASP A 22 -1.25 -11.37 -13.53
N THR A 23 0.03 -11.25 -13.89
CA THR A 23 0.74 -12.16 -14.79
C THR A 23 1.81 -13.00 -14.10
N ARG A 24 2.08 -12.73 -12.81
CA ARG A 24 3.06 -13.48 -12.04
C ARG A 24 2.47 -14.85 -11.64
N PRO A 25 3.20 -15.96 -11.81
CA PRO A 25 2.76 -17.25 -11.28
C PRO A 25 2.66 -17.19 -9.74
N ALA A 26 1.73 -17.97 -9.18
CA ALA A 26 1.58 -18.08 -7.74
C ALA A 26 2.93 -18.44 -7.05
N PRO A 27 3.18 -17.94 -5.82
CA PRO A 27 4.40 -18.26 -5.11
C PRO A 27 4.54 -19.78 -4.90
N PRO A 28 5.76 -20.33 -4.91
CA PRO A 28 5.96 -21.75 -4.67
C PRO A 28 5.40 -22.15 -3.30
N GLU A 29 4.76 -23.30 -3.23
CA GLU A 29 4.26 -23.88 -1.98
C GLU A 29 5.30 -24.82 -1.35
N GLY A 30 5.27 -24.90 -0.03
CA GLY A 30 6.07 -25.85 0.72
C GLY A 30 5.65 -26.03 2.16
N GLU A 31 6.43 -26.84 2.87
CA GLU A 31 6.17 -27.20 4.27
C GLU A 31 6.86 -26.24 5.23
N LEU A 32 6.30 -26.13 6.45
CA LEU A 32 6.84 -25.34 7.56
C LEU A 32 7.44 -26.23 8.65
N THR A 33 8.08 -27.33 8.25
CA THR A 33 8.82 -28.23 9.14
C THR A 33 10.14 -27.58 9.60
N ASP A 34 10.55 -27.85 10.84
CA ASP A 34 11.76 -27.27 11.46
C ASP A 34 11.87 -25.73 11.43
N PRO A 35 10.83 -24.98 11.86
CA PRO A 35 10.83 -23.51 11.79
C PRO A 35 11.92 -22.86 12.65
N GLN A 36 12.48 -23.57 13.64
CA GLN A 36 13.59 -23.09 14.47
C GLN A 36 14.83 -22.70 13.65
N HIS A 37 15.04 -23.30 12.47
CA HIS A 37 16.16 -22.97 11.60
C HIS A 37 16.00 -21.61 10.88
N LEU A 38 14.80 -21.02 10.87
CA LEU A 38 14.58 -19.67 10.34
C LEU A 38 15.18 -18.58 11.24
N ALA A 39 15.43 -18.88 12.53
CA ALA A 39 15.97 -17.91 13.49
C ALA A 39 17.47 -17.60 13.25
N VAL A 40 18.22 -18.58 12.71
CA VAL A 40 19.65 -18.45 12.40
C VAL A 40 19.87 -18.90 10.95
N PRO A 41 19.53 -18.04 9.97
CA PRO A 41 19.64 -18.42 8.58
C PRO A 41 21.11 -18.53 8.14
N PRO A 42 21.40 -19.44 7.21
CA PRO A 42 22.72 -19.52 6.57
C PRO A 42 23.17 -18.17 5.94
N PRO A 43 24.47 -17.86 5.91
CA PRO A 43 24.97 -16.55 5.42
C PRO A 43 24.62 -16.22 3.97
N ASP A 44 24.50 -17.23 3.11
CA ASP A 44 24.06 -17.11 1.72
C ASP A 44 22.59 -16.68 1.62
N VAL A 45 21.73 -17.19 2.50
CA VAL A 45 20.32 -16.78 2.61
C VAL A 45 20.22 -15.33 3.06
N VAL A 46 21.01 -14.91 4.06
CA VAL A 46 21.09 -13.50 4.48
C VAL A 46 21.51 -12.61 3.31
N THR A 47 22.52 -13.02 2.56
CA THR A 47 23.00 -12.30 1.37
C THR A 47 21.90 -12.17 0.30
N ALA A 48 21.10 -13.22 0.09
CA ALA A 48 19.98 -13.19 -0.84
C ALA A 48 18.89 -12.18 -0.42
N VAL A 49 18.57 -12.12 0.88
CA VAL A 49 17.63 -11.14 1.42
C VAL A 49 18.13 -9.70 1.22
N VAL A 50 19.42 -9.43 1.49
CA VAL A 50 20.02 -8.11 1.25
C VAL A 50 19.92 -7.71 -0.22
N ARG A 51 20.22 -8.63 -1.14
CA ARG A 51 20.09 -8.38 -2.59
C ARG A 51 18.63 -8.10 -2.99
N LEU A 52 17.68 -8.81 -2.40
CA LEU A 52 16.25 -8.58 -2.62
C LEU A 52 15.83 -7.18 -2.14
N ALA A 53 16.28 -6.77 -0.96
CA ALA A 53 16.01 -5.44 -0.41
C ALA A 53 16.59 -4.32 -1.30
N ALA A 54 17.84 -4.47 -1.76
CA ALA A 54 18.49 -3.53 -2.68
C ALA A 54 17.75 -3.44 -4.03
N ARG A 55 17.32 -4.57 -4.60
CA ARG A 55 16.50 -4.58 -5.82
C ARG A 55 15.15 -3.89 -5.59
N SER A 56 14.56 -4.06 -4.42
CA SER A 56 13.33 -3.37 -4.06
C SER A 56 13.53 -1.86 -3.91
N ALA A 57 14.64 -1.42 -3.31
CA ALA A 57 15.01 -0.01 -3.23
C ALA A 57 15.08 0.60 -4.64
N ALA A 58 15.81 -0.04 -5.55
CA ALA A 58 15.97 0.42 -6.92
C ALA A 58 14.65 0.49 -7.69
N ARG A 59 13.79 -0.53 -7.55
CA ARG A 59 12.46 -0.56 -8.18
C ARG A 59 11.57 0.58 -7.70
N LEU A 60 11.60 0.86 -6.40
CA LEU A 60 10.85 1.96 -5.78
C LEU A 60 11.56 3.31 -5.88
N ARG A 61 12.77 3.35 -6.46
CA ARG A 61 13.64 4.54 -6.56
C ARG A 61 13.95 5.18 -5.21
N LEU A 62 14.21 4.35 -4.20
CA LEU A 62 14.53 4.73 -2.82
C LEU A 62 16.02 4.56 -2.49
N ASP A 63 16.90 4.37 -3.48
CA ASP A 63 18.31 4.04 -3.25
C ASP A 63 19.07 5.09 -2.41
N ALA A 64 18.76 6.38 -2.61
CA ALA A 64 19.41 7.45 -1.87
C ALA A 64 18.87 7.55 -0.44
N LEU A 65 17.57 7.31 -0.24
CA LEU A 65 16.94 7.21 1.07
C LEU A 65 17.63 6.15 1.94
N VAL A 66 17.93 4.98 1.35
CA VAL A 66 18.53 3.86 2.10
C VAL A 66 20.06 3.88 2.16
N SER A 67 20.72 4.74 1.39
CA SER A 67 22.18 4.81 1.35
C SER A 67 22.84 5.15 2.70
N GLY A 68 22.11 5.86 3.58
CA GLY A 68 22.57 6.21 4.93
C GLY A 68 22.26 5.16 6.00
N GLU A 69 21.50 4.11 5.66
CA GLU A 69 21.08 3.09 6.63
C GLU A 69 22.25 2.17 6.98
N ARG A 70 22.58 2.07 8.27
CA ARG A 70 23.71 1.30 8.79
C ARG A 70 23.30 -0.03 9.38
N ARG A 71 22.02 -0.19 9.74
CA ARG A 71 21.53 -1.42 10.35
C ARG A 71 21.41 -2.52 9.28
N PRO A 72 21.90 -3.74 9.55
CA PRO A 72 21.76 -4.84 8.61
C PRO A 72 20.30 -5.30 8.50
N VAL A 73 19.99 -6.01 7.43
CA VAL A 73 18.72 -6.73 7.29
C VAL A 73 18.64 -7.87 8.30
N GLY A 74 17.54 -7.95 9.03
CA GLY A 74 17.21 -9.05 9.93
C GLY A 74 16.56 -10.24 9.22
N ALA A 75 16.28 -11.30 9.99
CA ALA A 75 15.69 -12.54 9.47
C ALA A 75 14.18 -12.44 9.15
N GLY A 76 13.51 -11.30 9.43
CA GLY A 76 12.06 -11.20 9.29
C GLY A 76 11.53 -11.42 7.88
N ALA A 77 12.29 -11.04 6.85
CA ALA A 77 11.90 -11.30 5.46
C ALA A 77 11.88 -12.80 5.15
N LEU A 78 12.72 -13.60 5.81
CA LEU A 78 12.74 -15.05 5.65
C LEU A 78 11.52 -15.69 6.31
N LEU A 79 11.14 -15.23 7.50
CA LEU A 79 9.90 -15.66 8.17
C LEU A 79 8.67 -15.32 7.31
N LEU A 80 8.62 -14.12 6.73
CA LEU A 80 7.54 -13.74 5.80
C LEU A 80 7.53 -14.63 4.55
N ALA A 81 8.70 -14.95 3.99
CA ALA A 81 8.82 -15.82 2.83
C ALA A 81 8.36 -17.26 3.15
N ALA A 82 8.73 -17.78 4.33
CA ALA A 82 8.25 -19.06 4.83
C ALA A 82 6.72 -19.06 4.93
N ALA A 83 6.12 -18.05 5.59
CA ALA A 83 4.67 -17.94 5.74
C ALA A 83 3.93 -17.87 4.40
N VAL A 84 4.47 -17.15 3.41
CA VAL A 84 3.91 -17.08 2.05
C VAL A 84 3.95 -18.45 1.35
N GLY A 85 5.06 -19.19 1.49
CA GLY A 85 5.20 -20.53 0.90
C GLY A 85 4.37 -21.59 1.63
N GLY A 86 4.21 -21.44 2.95
CA GLY A 86 3.38 -22.29 3.80
C GLY A 86 1.89 -21.93 3.79
N ARG A 87 1.41 -21.08 2.87
CA ARG A 87 0.02 -20.60 2.84
C ARG A 87 -1.05 -21.70 2.78
N ALA A 88 -0.70 -22.90 2.29
CA ALA A 88 -1.57 -24.08 2.32
C ALA A 88 -1.76 -24.66 3.74
N GLN A 89 -1.01 -24.16 4.73
CA GLN A 89 -1.07 -24.51 6.14
C GLN A 89 -1.41 -23.23 6.95
N PRO A 90 -2.69 -22.80 6.98
CA PRO A 90 -3.05 -21.47 7.47
C PRO A 90 -2.60 -21.19 8.90
N HIS A 91 -2.74 -22.16 9.80
CA HIS A 91 -2.35 -21.98 11.20
C HIS A 91 -0.82 -21.85 11.38
N PRO A 92 0.02 -22.79 10.90
CA PRO A 92 1.48 -22.62 10.91
C PRO A 92 1.99 -21.36 10.20
N ALA A 93 1.41 -21.01 9.04
CA ALA A 93 1.79 -19.79 8.33
C ALA A 93 1.50 -18.55 9.17
N ALA A 94 0.32 -18.51 9.80
CA ALA A 94 -0.09 -17.36 10.59
C ALA A 94 0.67 -17.23 11.93
N GLU A 95 1.15 -18.32 12.52
CA GLU A 95 2.11 -18.30 13.64
C GLU A 95 3.50 -17.84 13.19
N THR A 96 3.92 -18.25 11.99
CA THR A 96 5.19 -17.79 11.40
C THR A 96 5.18 -16.27 11.19
N VAL A 97 4.06 -15.69 10.73
CA VAL A 97 3.94 -14.22 10.63
C VAL A 97 3.97 -13.55 12.01
N ARG A 98 3.38 -14.16 13.04
CA ARG A 98 3.44 -13.61 14.42
C ARG A 98 4.86 -13.55 14.98
N ALA A 99 5.73 -14.47 14.55
CA ALA A 99 7.13 -14.49 14.94
C ALA A 99 7.99 -13.45 14.21
N VAL A 100 7.46 -12.75 13.19
CA VAL A 100 8.21 -11.74 12.42
C VAL A 100 8.58 -10.58 13.34
N PRO A 101 9.87 -10.26 13.50
CA PRO A 101 10.27 -9.09 14.28
C PRO A 101 9.85 -7.80 13.57
N THR A 102 9.47 -6.79 14.35
CA THR A 102 9.26 -5.43 13.83
C THR A 102 10.48 -4.98 13.03
N ALA A 103 10.26 -4.38 11.86
CA ALA A 103 11.32 -3.84 11.02
C ALA A 103 12.15 -2.81 11.81
N ARG A 104 13.48 -3.00 11.87
CA ARG A 104 14.38 -2.13 12.67
C ARG A 104 15.19 -1.18 11.81
N SER A 105 15.10 -1.34 10.49
CA SER A 105 15.85 -0.60 9.47
C SER A 105 15.00 -0.40 8.22
N LEU A 106 15.37 0.57 7.39
CA LEU A 106 14.78 0.71 6.06
C LEU A 106 15.03 -0.51 5.17
N TRP A 107 16.14 -1.21 5.38
CA TRP A 107 16.43 -2.43 4.66
C TRP A 107 15.45 -3.57 5.01
N ASP A 108 15.05 -3.70 6.28
CA ASP A 108 13.98 -4.63 6.69
C ASP A 108 12.66 -4.27 6.01
N VAL A 109 12.27 -2.99 6.05
CA VAL A 109 11.02 -2.51 5.44
C VAL A 109 10.96 -2.88 3.95
N LEU A 110 12.05 -2.67 3.22
CA LEU A 110 12.15 -3.03 1.81
C LEU A 110 12.15 -4.54 1.59
N ALA A 111 12.86 -5.31 2.40
CA ALA A 111 12.88 -6.77 2.28
C ALA A 111 11.49 -7.36 2.54
N TYR A 112 10.79 -6.87 3.56
CA TYR A 112 9.44 -7.30 3.92
C TYR A 112 8.47 -6.96 2.80
N HIS A 113 8.60 -5.76 2.20
CA HIS A 113 7.79 -5.35 1.07
C HIS A 113 8.02 -6.23 -0.16
N ALA A 114 9.28 -6.50 -0.49
CA ALA A 114 9.67 -7.29 -1.65
C ALA A 114 9.12 -8.73 -1.62
N VAL A 115 8.91 -9.28 -0.43
CA VAL A 115 8.28 -10.60 -0.24
C VAL A 115 6.77 -10.51 -0.24
N VAL A 116 6.19 -9.60 0.55
CA VAL A 116 4.75 -9.57 0.83
C VAL A 116 3.95 -8.99 -0.32
N ALA A 117 4.32 -7.82 -0.84
CA ALA A 117 3.55 -7.12 -1.86
C ALA A 117 3.23 -7.97 -3.10
N PRO A 118 4.19 -8.69 -3.71
CA PRO A 118 3.87 -9.54 -4.86
C PRO A 118 3.08 -10.80 -4.50
N ALA A 119 3.11 -11.25 -3.24
CA ALA A 119 2.43 -12.47 -2.81
C ALA A 119 0.95 -12.23 -2.52
N LEU A 120 0.58 -11.03 -2.03
CA LEU A 120 -0.78 -10.72 -1.56
C LEU A 120 -1.90 -11.07 -2.54
N PRO A 121 -1.80 -10.84 -3.87
CA PRO A 121 -2.84 -11.23 -4.82
C PRO A 121 -3.12 -12.75 -4.86
N HIS A 122 -2.16 -13.57 -4.45
CA HIS A 122 -2.24 -15.03 -4.44
C HIS A 122 -2.63 -15.62 -3.08
N ILE A 123 -2.82 -14.78 -2.05
CA ILE A 123 -3.22 -15.23 -0.72
C ILE A 123 -4.75 -15.19 -0.63
N GLY A 124 -5.38 -16.36 -0.79
CA GLY A 124 -6.84 -16.50 -0.70
C GLY A 124 -7.40 -16.36 0.72
N ASP A 125 -6.59 -16.59 1.75
CA ASP A 125 -7.00 -16.42 3.15
C ASP A 125 -6.89 -14.93 3.57
N PRO A 126 -8.03 -14.25 3.84
CA PRO A 126 -8.02 -12.85 4.23
C PRO A 126 -7.33 -12.60 5.58
N VAL A 127 -7.34 -13.58 6.50
CA VAL A 127 -6.68 -13.45 7.81
C VAL A 127 -5.17 -13.45 7.64
N LEU A 128 -4.63 -14.41 6.88
CA LEU A 128 -3.20 -14.44 6.56
C LEU A 128 -2.78 -13.18 5.78
N ALA A 129 -3.57 -12.76 4.78
CA ALA A 129 -3.29 -11.54 4.02
C ALA A 129 -3.28 -10.28 4.90
N GLY A 130 -4.17 -10.18 5.88
CA GLY A 130 -4.18 -9.09 6.87
C GLY A 130 -2.92 -9.08 7.73
N ARG A 131 -2.52 -10.25 8.26
CA ARG A 131 -1.29 -10.39 9.07
C ARG A 131 -0.03 -10.07 8.28
N LEU A 132 0.06 -10.52 7.03
CA LEU A 132 1.19 -10.22 6.15
C LEU A 132 1.32 -8.72 5.89
N ARG A 133 0.20 -8.01 5.67
CA ARG A 133 0.19 -6.54 5.56
C ARG A 133 0.64 -5.89 6.86
N ALA A 134 0.12 -6.32 8.01
CA ALA A 134 0.49 -5.76 9.32
C ALA A 134 2.00 -5.93 9.62
N ALA A 135 2.60 -7.03 9.17
CA ALA A 135 4.03 -7.27 9.30
C ALA A 135 4.90 -6.53 8.28
N SER A 136 4.33 -5.91 7.24
CA SER A 136 5.04 -5.23 6.15
C SER A 136 4.54 -3.78 5.99
N PRO A 137 5.04 -2.83 6.81
CA PRO A 137 4.51 -1.47 6.88
C PRO A 137 4.49 -0.72 5.54
N LEU A 138 5.51 -0.91 4.69
CA LEU A 138 5.51 -0.30 3.36
C LEU A 138 4.44 -0.90 2.44
N THR A 139 4.20 -2.21 2.51
CA THR A 139 3.11 -2.82 1.75
C THR A 139 1.75 -2.34 2.23
N ALA A 140 1.55 -2.28 3.55
CA ALA A 140 0.36 -1.73 4.16
C ALA A 140 0.12 -0.27 3.74
N LEU A 141 1.17 0.55 3.75
CA LEU A 141 1.09 1.96 3.33
C LEU A 141 0.70 2.11 1.85
N LEU A 142 1.30 1.31 0.95
CA LEU A 142 1.08 1.44 -0.50
C LEU A 142 -0.23 0.79 -0.98
N ASP A 143 -0.68 -0.30 -0.34
CA ASP A 143 -1.96 -0.95 -0.59
C ASP A 143 -3.06 -0.38 0.31
N ARG A 144 -3.16 -0.94 1.52
CA ARG A 144 -4.00 -0.52 2.65
C ARG A 144 -3.53 -1.28 3.90
N PRO A 145 -3.54 -0.69 5.11
CA PRO A 145 -3.23 -1.44 6.32
C PRO A 145 -4.41 -2.30 6.75
N ASP A 146 -4.11 -3.31 7.57
CA ASP A 146 -5.08 -3.83 8.53
C ASP A 146 -5.07 -2.93 9.78
N THR A 147 -6.14 -2.96 10.57
CA THR A 147 -6.32 -2.15 11.79
C THR A 147 -5.10 -2.15 12.71
N VAL A 148 -4.45 -3.30 12.87
CA VAL A 148 -3.25 -3.47 13.71
C VAL A 148 -2.00 -2.80 13.10
N GLY A 149 -1.86 -2.81 11.77
CA GLY A 149 -0.68 -2.30 11.06
C GLY A 149 -0.74 -0.82 10.69
N GLU A 150 -1.87 -0.16 10.98
CA GLU A 150 -2.16 1.21 10.56
C GLU A 150 -1.14 2.22 11.11
N ALA A 151 -0.93 2.23 12.42
CA ALA A 151 0.02 3.14 13.06
C ALA A 151 1.46 2.98 12.54
N ALA A 152 1.90 1.75 12.25
CA ALA A 152 3.22 1.51 11.70
C ALA A 152 3.37 2.04 10.26
N ALA A 153 2.30 1.97 9.45
CA ALA A 153 2.27 2.54 8.11
C ALA A 153 2.29 4.07 8.13
N GLU A 154 1.54 4.70 9.05
CA GLU A 154 1.54 6.16 9.24
C GLU A 154 2.90 6.69 9.72
N LEU A 155 3.50 6.05 10.72
CA LEU A 155 4.84 6.42 11.20
C LEU A 155 5.90 6.28 10.11
N LEU A 156 5.86 5.20 9.30
CA LEU A 156 6.77 5.05 8.17
C LEU A 156 6.60 6.19 7.15
N LEU A 157 5.37 6.61 6.88
CA LEU A 157 5.09 7.71 5.98
C LEU A 157 5.69 9.01 6.54
N GLU A 158 5.29 9.40 7.75
CA GLU A 158 5.60 10.71 8.34
C GLU A 158 7.08 10.85 8.72
N ASP A 159 7.63 9.87 9.43
CA ASP A 159 8.98 9.98 10.00
C ASP A 159 10.08 9.68 8.99
N VAL A 160 9.75 8.98 7.89
CA VAL A 160 10.77 8.44 6.97
C VAL A 160 10.54 8.83 5.52
N LEU A 161 9.36 8.58 4.94
CA LEU A 161 9.16 8.83 3.52
C LEU A 161 8.97 10.32 3.20
N LEU A 162 8.25 11.05 4.03
CA LEU A 162 7.97 12.46 3.79
C LEU A 162 9.17 13.37 4.07
N THR A 163 10.13 12.91 4.87
CA THR A 163 11.38 13.62 5.18
C THR A 163 12.37 13.63 4.01
N HIS A 164 12.10 12.89 2.92
CA HIS A 164 13.01 12.76 1.80
C HIS A 164 12.31 12.87 0.42
N PRO A 165 12.92 13.54 -0.59
CA PRO A 165 12.31 13.69 -1.92
C PRO A 165 11.95 12.39 -2.62
N GLN A 166 12.71 11.30 -2.41
CA GLN A 166 12.37 10.00 -3.02
C GLN A 166 11.10 9.38 -2.42
N GLY A 167 10.89 9.49 -1.11
CA GLY A 167 9.68 8.97 -0.48
C GLY A 167 8.44 9.76 -0.92
N ARG A 168 8.55 11.10 -0.97
CA ARG A 168 7.49 11.96 -1.54
C ARG A 168 7.13 11.55 -2.98
N ARG A 169 8.14 11.35 -3.84
CA ARG A 169 7.91 10.87 -5.23
C ARG A 169 7.25 9.50 -5.29
N LEU A 170 7.62 8.58 -4.40
CA LEU A 170 6.98 7.26 -4.31
C LEU A 170 5.49 7.40 -3.99
N ILE A 171 5.15 8.19 -2.97
CA ILE A 171 3.75 8.44 -2.59
C ILE A 171 2.99 9.09 -3.75
N THR A 172 3.52 10.13 -4.38
CA THR A 172 2.89 10.73 -5.58
C THR A 172 2.68 9.71 -6.69
N THR A 173 3.67 8.86 -6.96
CA THR A 173 3.60 7.87 -8.05
C THR A 173 2.55 6.80 -7.77
N VAL A 174 2.45 6.32 -6.53
CA VAL A 174 1.54 5.23 -6.17
C VAL A 174 0.12 5.74 -5.92
N TYR A 175 -0.04 6.89 -5.25
CA TYR A 175 -1.35 7.38 -4.82
C TYR A 175 -2.08 8.13 -5.95
N CYS A 176 -1.39 8.50 -7.03
CA CYS A 176 -2.05 9.09 -8.19
C CYS A 176 -2.86 8.07 -9.00
N GLU A 177 -2.55 6.77 -8.88
CA GLU A 177 -3.32 5.71 -9.52
C GLU A 177 -4.74 5.61 -8.95
N ALA A 178 -5.69 5.25 -9.81
CA ALA A 178 -7.05 4.95 -9.40
C ALA A 178 -7.06 3.80 -8.38
N PRO A 179 -7.70 3.95 -7.20
CA PRO A 179 -7.72 2.90 -6.20
C PRO A 179 -8.29 1.58 -6.75
N ALA A 180 -7.59 0.48 -6.51
CA ALA A 180 -7.97 -0.86 -6.98
C ALA A 180 -9.11 -1.47 -6.15
N SER A 181 -9.36 -0.96 -4.94
CA SER A 181 -10.43 -1.43 -4.06
C SER A 181 -11.05 -0.32 -3.22
N PRO A 182 -12.29 -0.51 -2.72
CA PRO A 182 -12.93 0.39 -1.76
C PRO A 182 -12.06 0.71 -0.53
N ALA A 183 -11.45 -0.31 0.06
CA ALA A 183 -10.66 -0.13 1.27
C ALA A 183 -9.38 0.68 1.01
N GLN A 184 -8.75 0.51 -0.15
CA GLN A 184 -7.63 1.35 -0.58
C GLN A 184 -8.07 2.81 -0.84
N ALA A 185 -9.23 3.03 -1.46
CA ALA A 185 -9.75 4.37 -1.70
C ALA A 185 -9.98 5.14 -0.39
N LEU A 186 -10.56 4.48 0.61
CA LEU A 186 -10.79 5.04 1.95
C LEU A 186 -9.47 5.35 2.67
N TRP A 187 -8.54 4.40 2.70
CA TRP A 187 -7.21 4.57 3.31
C TRP A 187 -6.46 5.76 2.69
N ARG A 188 -6.27 5.74 1.36
CA ARG A 188 -5.57 6.81 0.64
C ARG A 188 -6.28 8.15 0.79
N GLY A 189 -7.61 8.17 0.68
CA GLY A 189 -8.41 9.39 0.84
C GLY A 189 -8.27 10.02 2.21
N ARG A 190 -8.30 9.21 3.28
CA ARG A 190 -8.11 9.67 4.65
C ARG A 190 -6.70 10.24 4.87
N LEU A 191 -5.67 9.52 4.44
CA LEU A 191 -4.29 10.01 4.53
C LEU A 191 -4.10 11.34 3.79
N LEU A 192 -4.62 11.45 2.56
CA LEU A 192 -4.55 12.72 1.81
C LEU A 192 -5.31 13.85 2.51
N ASP A 193 -6.43 13.57 3.16
CA ASP A 193 -7.20 14.56 3.92
C ASP A 193 -6.48 15.01 5.20
N GLN A 194 -5.74 14.12 5.87
CA GLN A 194 -4.87 14.46 6.99
C GLN A 194 -3.68 15.30 6.51
N LEU A 195 -2.94 14.80 5.50
CA LEU A 195 -1.76 15.43 4.95
C LEU A 195 -2.03 16.80 4.34
N ARG A 196 -3.25 17.15 3.91
CA ARG A 196 -3.51 18.47 3.31
C ARG A 196 -3.23 19.63 4.27
N MET A 197 -3.18 19.37 5.58
CA MET A 197 -2.95 20.37 6.62
C MET A 197 -1.46 20.73 6.74
N SER A 198 -0.57 19.73 6.72
CA SER A 198 0.88 19.89 6.88
C SER A 198 1.65 19.81 5.55
N GLU A 199 1.19 18.98 4.62
CA GLU A 199 1.88 18.53 3.41
C GLU A 199 1.08 18.86 2.13
N ARG A 200 0.51 20.07 2.10
CA ARG A 200 -0.42 20.52 1.06
C ARG A 200 0.12 20.36 -0.36
N GLU A 201 1.37 20.74 -0.61
CA GLU A 201 1.94 20.67 -1.97
C GLU A 201 2.06 19.22 -2.44
N LEU A 202 2.40 18.28 -1.56
CA LEU A 202 2.40 16.85 -1.90
C LEU A 202 1.00 16.37 -2.30
N VAL A 203 -0.03 16.76 -1.53
CA VAL A 203 -1.41 16.38 -1.83
C VAL A 203 -1.84 16.94 -3.20
N ILE A 204 -1.46 18.18 -3.50
CA ILE A 204 -1.69 18.77 -4.83
C ILE A 204 -0.94 18.00 -5.91
N ASP A 205 0.32 17.64 -5.70
CA ASP A 205 1.12 16.85 -6.64
C ASP A 205 0.50 15.47 -6.92
N VAL A 206 -0.08 14.81 -5.91
CA VAL A 206 -0.80 13.53 -6.06
C VAL A 206 -2.00 13.69 -7.00
N TYR A 207 -2.85 14.68 -6.76
CA TYR A 207 -4.03 14.91 -7.61
C TYR A 207 -3.65 15.41 -9.00
N GLU A 208 -2.64 16.27 -9.12
CA GLU A 208 -2.13 16.72 -10.42
C GLU A 208 -1.60 15.53 -11.22
N ALA A 209 -0.79 14.66 -10.62
CA ALA A 209 -0.32 13.44 -11.27
C ALA A 209 -1.49 12.50 -11.65
N ALA A 210 -2.52 12.40 -10.81
CA ALA A 210 -3.69 11.56 -11.07
C ALA A 210 -4.47 12.04 -12.30
N LEU A 211 -4.63 13.36 -12.43
CA LEU A 211 -5.32 14.04 -13.53
C LEU A 211 -4.47 14.18 -14.81
N LEU A 212 -3.16 13.94 -14.73
CA LEU A 212 -2.29 13.90 -15.90
C LEU A 212 -2.14 12.47 -16.45
N ARG A 213 -2.12 11.46 -15.58
CA ARG A 213 -1.72 10.09 -15.95
C ARG A 213 -2.86 9.07 -15.88
N HIS A 214 -3.87 9.28 -15.04
CA HIS A 214 -4.88 8.28 -14.69
C HIS A 214 -6.31 8.84 -14.76
N THR A 215 -6.53 9.92 -15.52
CA THR A 215 -7.81 10.64 -15.60
C THR A 215 -8.96 9.73 -15.98
N GLU A 216 -8.79 8.91 -17.01
CA GLU A 216 -9.86 8.03 -17.49
C GLU A 216 -10.27 6.99 -16.43
N ALA A 217 -9.29 6.39 -15.75
CA ALA A 217 -9.54 5.40 -14.70
C ALA A 217 -10.31 6.02 -13.52
N HIS A 218 -9.91 7.22 -13.09
CA HIS A 218 -10.61 7.97 -12.05
C HIS A 218 -12.01 8.39 -12.46
N LEU A 219 -12.19 8.89 -13.68
CA LEU A 219 -13.52 9.25 -14.21
C LEU A 219 -14.42 8.01 -14.34
N SER A 220 -13.87 6.85 -14.68
CA SER A 220 -14.61 5.59 -14.72
C SER A 220 -15.13 5.19 -13.34
N LEU A 221 -14.30 5.32 -12.29
CA LEU A 221 -14.74 5.11 -10.90
C LEU A 221 -15.83 6.12 -10.50
N ILE A 222 -15.69 7.40 -10.84
CA ILE A 222 -16.70 8.43 -10.54
C ILE A 222 -18.02 8.11 -11.23
N ARG A 223 -18.00 7.72 -12.52
CA ARG A 223 -19.21 7.36 -13.27
C ARG A 223 -19.93 6.18 -12.61
N ARG A 224 -19.21 5.12 -12.26
CA ARG A 224 -19.77 3.94 -11.56
C ARG A 224 -20.38 4.32 -10.20
N ALA A 225 -19.66 5.10 -9.41
CA ALA A 225 -20.15 5.59 -8.11
C ALA A 225 -21.43 6.42 -8.24
N ARG A 226 -21.52 7.30 -9.26
CA ARG A 226 -22.72 8.11 -9.52
C ARG A 226 -23.94 7.30 -9.90
N VAL A 227 -23.77 6.22 -10.69
CA VAL A 227 -24.88 5.31 -11.01
C VAL A 227 -25.45 4.70 -9.73
N GLY A 228 -24.60 4.35 -8.75
CA GLY A 228 -25.06 3.85 -7.45
C GLY A 228 -25.82 4.88 -6.61
N LEU A 229 -25.75 6.18 -6.91
CA LEU A 229 -26.46 7.23 -6.17
C LEU A 229 -27.87 7.53 -6.73
N THR A 230 -28.38 6.73 -7.67
CA THR A 230 -29.79 6.78 -8.09
C THR A 230 -30.71 6.28 -6.97
N VAL A 231 -32.02 6.61 -7.01
CA VAL A 231 -32.95 6.26 -5.92
C VAL A 231 -33.27 4.75 -5.90
N PRO A 232 -33.12 4.04 -4.76
CA PRO A 232 -32.53 4.48 -3.49
C PRO A 232 -30.98 4.48 -3.53
N PRO A 233 -30.32 5.48 -2.92
CA PRO A 233 -28.87 5.66 -3.05
C PRO A 233 -28.07 4.59 -2.32
N ASP A 234 -27.14 3.94 -3.02
CA ASP A 234 -26.10 3.07 -2.47
C ASP A 234 -24.87 3.87 -2.06
N LEU A 235 -24.91 4.39 -0.83
CA LEU A 235 -23.79 5.12 -0.23
C LEU A 235 -22.58 4.22 0.05
N ALA A 236 -22.77 2.94 0.31
CA ALA A 236 -21.67 2.03 0.65
C ALA A 236 -20.70 1.87 -0.53
N THR A 237 -21.22 1.80 -1.75
CA THR A 237 -20.41 1.71 -2.97
C THR A 237 -19.83 3.07 -3.39
N ALA A 238 -20.58 4.17 -3.22
CA ALA A 238 -20.14 5.49 -3.66
C ALA A 238 -19.13 6.16 -2.72
N ARG A 239 -19.25 5.94 -1.40
CA ARG A 239 -18.43 6.58 -0.36
C ARG A 239 -16.92 6.41 -0.58
N PRO A 240 -16.37 5.21 -0.83
CA PRO A 240 -14.93 5.05 -1.02
C PRO A 240 -14.35 5.94 -2.12
N VAL A 241 -15.02 6.00 -3.28
CA VAL A 241 -14.60 6.84 -4.41
C VAL A 241 -14.73 8.31 -4.05
N ALA A 242 -15.84 8.70 -3.43
CA ALA A 242 -16.09 10.08 -2.99
C ALA A 242 -15.01 10.58 -2.01
N TYR A 243 -14.68 9.79 -0.99
CA TYR A 243 -13.72 10.17 0.06
C TYR A 243 -12.27 10.23 -0.44
N TRP A 244 -11.92 9.52 -1.52
CA TRP A 244 -10.64 9.75 -2.19
C TRP A 244 -10.50 11.19 -2.72
N TRP A 245 -11.60 11.86 -3.08
CA TRP A 245 -11.62 13.26 -3.55
C TRP A 245 -11.81 14.29 -2.42
N ALA A 246 -11.95 13.87 -1.17
CA ALA A 246 -12.28 14.77 -0.05
C ALA A 246 -11.23 15.87 0.14
N ALA A 247 -9.94 15.51 0.15
CA ALA A 247 -8.86 16.46 0.36
C ALA A 247 -8.84 17.53 -0.74
N LEU A 248 -8.98 17.14 -2.01
CA LEU A 248 -9.06 18.10 -3.13
C LEU A 248 -10.31 18.99 -3.03
N ALA A 249 -11.46 18.45 -2.65
CA ALA A 249 -12.67 19.23 -2.47
C ALA A 249 -12.54 20.31 -1.38
N ARG A 250 -11.84 19.99 -0.28
CA ARG A 250 -11.54 20.96 0.80
C ARG A 250 -10.47 21.97 0.39
N LEU A 251 -9.46 21.55 -0.37
CA LEU A 251 -8.46 22.45 -0.97
C LEU A 251 -9.08 23.40 -2.00
N GLU A 252 -10.07 22.96 -2.78
CA GLU A 252 -10.79 23.83 -3.72
C GLU A 252 -11.50 24.97 -3.00
N ARG A 253 -12.15 24.69 -1.85
CA ARG A 253 -12.81 25.70 -1.03
C ARG A 253 -11.82 26.70 -0.43
N SER A 254 -10.67 26.23 0.06
CA SER A 254 -9.74 27.04 0.88
C SER A 254 -8.54 27.62 0.11
N HIS A 255 -8.12 27.00 -1.00
CA HIS A 255 -6.86 27.29 -1.69
C HIS A 255 -7.04 27.30 -3.23
N ARG A 256 -8.21 27.73 -3.71
CA ARG A 256 -8.57 27.74 -5.14
C ARG A 256 -7.52 28.34 -6.08
N ARG A 257 -6.86 29.43 -5.68
CA ARG A 257 -5.82 30.09 -6.48
C ARG A 257 -4.62 29.18 -6.73
N ARG A 258 -4.22 28.37 -5.74
CA ARG A 258 -3.11 27.42 -5.89
C ARG A 258 -3.45 26.30 -6.86
N LEU A 259 -4.65 25.73 -6.76
CA LEU A 259 -5.10 24.71 -7.71
C LEU A 259 -5.13 25.24 -9.14
N ARG A 260 -5.62 26.47 -9.36
CA ARG A 260 -5.64 27.11 -10.69
C ARG A 260 -4.25 27.42 -11.25
N ALA A 261 -3.24 27.58 -10.40
CA ALA A 261 -1.88 27.82 -10.83
C ALA A 261 -1.18 26.53 -11.33
N ARG A 262 -1.73 25.35 -11.04
CA ARG A 262 -1.21 24.06 -11.50
C ARG A 262 -1.74 23.75 -12.90
N SER A 263 -0.83 23.66 -13.88
CA SER A 263 -1.20 23.41 -15.27
C SER A 263 -1.81 22.02 -15.50
N GLY A 264 -1.49 21.03 -14.66
CA GLY A 264 -2.05 19.68 -14.78
C GLY A 264 -3.43 19.51 -14.15
N ILE A 265 -3.95 20.51 -13.43
CA ILE A 265 -5.29 20.47 -12.83
C ILE A 265 -6.27 21.20 -13.76
N GLY A 266 -6.80 20.45 -14.74
CA GLY A 266 -7.84 20.90 -15.67
C GLY A 266 -9.22 21.02 -15.02
N THR A 267 -10.31 20.91 -15.78
CA THR A 267 -11.69 20.95 -15.22
C THR A 267 -12.20 19.60 -14.74
N ASP A 268 -11.54 18.49 -15.09
CA ASP A 268 -12.03 17.13 -14.83
C ASP A 268 -12.14 16.81 -13.34
N TYR A 269 -11.28 17.40 -12.50
CA TYR A 269 -11.33 17.21 -11.05
C TYR A 269 -12.67 17.64 -10.42
N LEU A 270 -13.40 18.56 -11.08
CA LEU A 270 -14.72 18.98 -10.63
C LEU A 270 -15.72 17.83 -10.59
N ALA A 271 -15.54 16.79 -11.43
CA ALA A 271 -16.36 15.59 -11.37
C ALA A 271 -16.20 14.87 -10.01
N GLY A 272 -14.97 14.73 -9.52
CA GLY A 272 -14.69 14.14 -8.21
C GLY A 272 -15.18 15.00 -7.05
N VAL A 273 -14.92 16.32 -7.10
CA VAL A 273 -15.38 17.27 -6.07
C VAL A 273 -16.91 17.28 -5.96
N ARG A 274 -17.63 17.24 -7.08
CA ARG A 274 -19.10 17.16 -7.07
C ARG A 274 -19.60 15.83 -6.48
N LEU A 275 -18.95 14.71 -6.80
CA LEU A 275 -19.29 13.41 -6.21
C LEU A 275 -19.14 13.44 -4.69
N TYR A 276 -18.00 13.95 -4.18
CA TYR A 276 -17.77 14.09 -2.75
C TYR A 276 -18.86 14.92 -2.05
N ARG A 277 -19.19 16.09 -2.60
CA ARG A 277 -20.23 16.98 -2.03
C ARG A 277 -21.62 16.32 -2.02
N GLN A 278 -21.95 15.56 -3.08
CA GLN A 278 -23.22 14.84 -3.16
C GLN A 278 -23.31 13.75 -2.09
N VAL A 279 -22.25 12.95 -1.89
CA VAL A 279 -22.19 11.94 -0.83
C VAL A 279 -22.26 12.60 0.55
N GLU A 280 -21.49 13.66 0.79
CA GLU A 280 -21.50 14.43 2.06
C GLU A 280 -22.93 14.93 2.39
N GLN A 281 -23.66 15.43 1.39
CA GLN A 281 -25.04 15.90 1.56
C GLN A 281 -26.03 14.76 1.86
N LEU A 282 -25.93 13.64 1.15
CA LEU A 282 -26.80 12.48 1.36
C LEU A 282 -26.56 11.84 2.74
N GLU A 283 -25.31 11.77 3.19
CA GLU A 283 -24.97 11.31 4.54
C GLU A 283 -25.55 12.23 5.62
N ALA A 284 -25.48 13.55 5.42
CA ALA A 284 -26.10 14.51 6.34
C ALA A 284 -27.64 14.43 6.34
N SER A 285 -28.26 14.13 5.20
CA SER A 285 -29.73 14.04 5.07
C SER A 285 -30.30 12.71 5.56
N GLY A 286 -29.52 11.63 5.50
CA GLY A 286 -29.89 10.31 6.03
C GLY A 286 -29.54 10.10 7.52
N GLY A 287 -28.93 11.10 8.17
CA GLY A 287 -28.41 11.05 9.53
C GLY A 287 -29.31 11.63 10.61
N SER A 288 -30.62 11.38 10.58
CA SER A 288 -31.49 11.55 11.75
C SER A 288 -32.04 10.19 12.19
N PRO A 289 -31.32 9.45 13.05
CA PRO A 289 -31.96 8.40 13.84
C PRO A 289 -32.79 9.07 14.94
N ALA A 290 -34.10 8.85 14.91
CA ALA A 290 -34.94 8.92 16.11
C ALA A 290 -34.67 7.70 17.01
#